data_AF-A0A1I1MCZ7-F1
#
_entry.id   AF-A0A1I1MCZ7-F1
#
_cell.length_a   1.000
_cell.length_b   1.000
_cell.length_c   1.000
_cell.angle_alpha   90.00
_cell.angle_beta   90.00
_cell.angle_gamma   90.00
#
_symmetry.space_group_name_H-M   'P 1'
#
loop_
_entity.id
_entity.type
_entity.pdbx_description
1 polymer ?
#
loop_
_entity_poly.entity_id
_entity_poly.type
_entity_poly.pdbx_seq_one_letter_code
_entity_poly.pdbx_strand_id
1 'polypeptide(L)'
;MKNHRRKALYYGYVKQLKYLRCRPDKLSEQLRTAFKNGQTKYLAEYALAGSAFFMRVKDEPQGFQNLQKRLIKSYRAYKDKGKYVSKKRDMTSKYNEVMRDLRKTARTEEQSIATAKMLYELADCAVRTAVEEACDKPAEEQTEAEEEDIELSPQAGFG
;
A
#
# COMPACT_ATOMS: atom_id res chain seq x y z
N MET A 1 -10.22 26.00 5.92
CA MET A 1 -8.90 25.59 6.46
C MET A 1 -8.60 24.08 6.41
N LYS A 2 -9.57 23.16 6.35
CA LYS A 2 -9.33 21.69 6.33
C LYS A 2 -8.51 21.16 5.13
N ASN A 3 -8.58 21.82 3.97
CA ASN A 3 -7.86 21.41 2.75
C ASN A 3 -6.33 21.49 2.87
N HIS A 4 -5.81 22.49 3.61
CA HIS A 4 -4.36 22.61 3.81
C HIS A 4 -3.83 21.54 4.78
N ARG A 5 -4.61 21.17 5.79
CA ARG A 5 -4.25 20.12 6.76
C ARG A 5 -4.15 18.75 6.09
N ARG A 6 -5.15 18.36 5.27
CA ARG A 6 -5.11 17.10 4.51
C ARG A 6 -3.93 17.03 3.54
N LYS A 7 -3.65 18.12 2.83
CA LYS A 7 -2.51 18.20 1.91
C LYS A 7 -1.17 18.07 2.63
N ALA A 8 -1.00 18.75 3.77
CA ALA A 8 0.21 18.64 4.58
C ALA A 8 0.41 17.21 5.14
N LEU A 9 -0.66 16.59 5.66
CA LEU A 9 -0.63 15.21 6.13
C LEU A 9 -0.29 14.24 4.99
N TYR A 10 -0.92 14.38 3.82
CA TYR A 10 -0.63 13.53 2.66
C TYR A 10 0.84 13.61 2.26
N TYR A 11 1.39 14.82 2.18
CA TYR A 11 2.82 15.00 1.91
C TYR A 11 3.71 14.40 3.01
N GLY A 12 3.33 14.54 4.28
CA GLY A 12 4.02 13.91 5.40
C GLY A 12 4.04 12.38 5.27
N TYR A 13 2.88 11.76 5.04
CA TYR A 13 2.75 10.32 4.85
C TYR A 13 3.57 9.82 3.66
N VAL A 14 3.45 10.45 2.48
CA VAL A 14 4.22 10.03 1.30
C VAL A 14 5.73 10.16 1.54
N LYS A 15 6.18 11.22 2.22
CA LYS A 15 7.59 11.43 2.57
C LYS A 15 8.12 10.43 3.59
N GLN A 16 7.24 9.89 4.44
CA GLN A 16 7.58 8.84 5.41
C GLN A 16 7.60 7.44 4.81
N LEU A 17 7.02 7.22 3.63
CA LEU A 17 7.06 5.91 2.97
C LEU A 17 8.52 5.57 2.65
N LYS A 18 8.98 4.42 3.14
CA LYS A 18 10.30 3.88 2.85
C LYS A 18 10.21 2.87 1.72
N TYR A 19 11.28 2.82 0.92
CA TYR A 19 11.43 1.76 -0.06
C TYR A 19 11.66 0.44 0.68
N LEU A 20 10.71 -0.49 0.56
CA LEU A 20 10.90 -1.88 0.94
C LEU A 20 11.16 -2.71 -0.32
N ARG A 21 12.17 -3.58 -0.26
CA ARG A 21 12.51 -4.48 -1.38
C ARG A 21 11.31 -5.37 -1.68
N CYS A 22 10.73 -5.22 -2.86
CA CYS A 22 9.57 -6.01 -3.24
C CYS A 22 9.98 -7.42 -3.63
N ARG A 23 9.26 -8.41 -3.10
CA ARG A 23 9.38 -9.82 -3.49
C ARG A 23 8.05 -10.24 -4.09
N PRO A 24 7.92 -10.40 -5.42
CA PRO A 24 6.63 -10.71 -6.06
C PRO A 24 6.00 -11.99 -5.50
N ASP A 25 6.81 -12.97 -5.09
CA ASP A 25 6.36 -14.22 -4.45
C ASP A 25 5.66 -14.01 -3.10
N LYS A 26 6.13 -13.04 -2.30
CA LYS A 26 5.57 -12.73 -0.97
C LYS A 26 4.70 -11.48 -0.96
N LEU A 27 4.63 -10.74 -2.06
CA LEU A 27 3.93 -9.46 -2.14
C LEU A 27 2.44 -9.62 -1.82
N SER A 28 1.81 -10.71 -2.28
CA SER A 28 0.41 -11.01 -2.00
C SER A 28 0.16 -11.29 -0.52
N GLU A 29 1.04 -12.07 0.12
CA GLU A 29 0.98 -12.33 1.56
C GLU A 29 1.23 -11.06 2.37
N GLN A 30 2.26 -10.28 2.01
CA GLN A 30 2.59 -9.02 2.69
C GLN A 30 1.46 -7.99 2.59
N LEU A 31 0.86 -7.83 1.39
CA LEU A 31 -0.33 -7.01 1.19
C LEU A 31 -1.49 -7.49 2.05
N ARG A 32 -1.71 -8.81 2.12
CA ARG A 32 -2.79 -9.41 2.92
C ARG A 32 -2.58 -9.21 4.42
N THR A 33 -1.37 -9.41 4.91
CA THR A 33 -1.00 -9.19 6.32
C THR A 33 -1.14 -7.72 6.69
N ALA A 34 -0.59 -6.80 5.88
CA ALA A 34 -0.73 -5.37 6.12
C ALA A 34 -2.20 -4.91 6.07
N PHE A 35 -3.01 -5.47 5.16
CA PHE A 35 -4.44 -5.17 5.09
C PHE A 35 -5.21 -5.72 6.30
N LYS A 36 -4.93 -6.96 6.72
CA LYS A 36 -5.54 -7.59 7.89
C LYS A 36 -5.18 -6.87 9.18
N ASN A 37 -3.94 -6.42 9.29
CA ASN A 37 -3.42 -5.67 10.45
C ASN A 37 -3.84 -4.20 10.45
N GLY A 38 -4.59 -3.72 9.44
CA GLY A 38 -4.97 -2.31 9.32
C GLY A 38 -3.80 -1.35 9.07
N GLN A 39 -2.63 -1.89 8.74
CA GLN A 39 -1.38 -1.16 8.54
C GLN A 39 -1.34 -0.48 7.17
N THR A 40 -2.09 0.60 7.02
CA THR A 40 -2.22 1.37 5.77
C THR A 40 -0.88 1.93 5.26
N LYS A 41 0.04 2.27 6.17
CA LYS A 41 1.39 2.74 5.81
C LYS A 41 2.20 1.65 5.11
N TYR A 42 2.34 0.49 5.74
CA TYR A 42 3.05 -0.65 5.16
C TYR A 42 2.36 -1.14 3.89
N LEU A 43 1.03 -1.15 3.86
CA LEU A 43 0.24 -1.45 2.66
C LEU A 43 0.63 -0.54 1.48
N ALA A 44 0.76 0.77 1.74
CA ALA A 44 1.19 1.74 0.74
C ALA A 44 2.65 1.52 0.30
N GLU A 45 3.55 1.20 1.23
CA GLU A 45 4.96 0.92 0.92
C GLU A 45 5.12 -0.32 0.03
N TYR A 46 4.48 -1.44 0.41
CA TYR A 46 4.48 -2.67 -0.39
C TYR A 46 3.84 -2.45 -1.76
N ALA A 47 2.72 -1.72 -1.81
CA ALA A 47 2.06 -1.43 -3.07
C ALA A 47 2.93 -0.54 -3.99
N LEU A 48 3.58 0.50 -3.45
CA LEU A 48 4.42 1.39 -4.25
C LEU A 48 5.68 0.68 -4.77
N ALA A 49 6.32 -0.12 -3.91
CA ALA A 49 7.47 -0.92 -4.28
C ALA A 49 7.09 -1.98 -5.33
N GLY A 50 5.91 -2.59 -5.20
CA GLY A 50 5.40 -3.56 -6.17
C GLY A 50 5.17 -2.90 -7.52
N SER A 51 4.58 -1.69 -7.52
CA SER A 51 4.40 -0.89 -8.73
C SER A 51 5.72 -0.59 -9.45
N ALA A 52 6.77 -0.21 -8.70
CA ALA A 52 8.09 0.02 -9.27
C ALA A 52 8.70 -1.26 -9.89
N PHE A 53 8.54 -2.40 -9.22
CA PHE A 53 9.00 -3.70 -9.69
C PHE A 53 8.30 -4.12 -11.00
N PHE A 54 6.97 -4.04 -11.03
CA PHE A 54 6.19 -4.41 -12.22
C PHE A 54 6.35 -3.44 -13.39
N MET A 55 6.72 -2.18 -13.14
CA MET A 55 7.13 -1.25 -14.21
C MET A 55 8.47 -1.61 -14.87
N ARG A 56 9.18 -2.66 -14.40
CA ARG A 56 10.50 -3.08 -14.88
C ARG A 56 11.49 -1.91 -14.99
N VAL A 57 11.42 -0.99 -14.03
CA VAL A 57 12.35 0.14 -13.98
C VAL A 57 13.75 -0.42 -13.71
N LYS A 58 14.74 -0.03 -14.51
CA LYS A 58 16.15 -0.49 -14.34
C LYS A 58 16.67 -0.23 -12.92
N ASP A 59 16.23 0.87 -12.31
CA ASP A 59 16.49 1.24 -10.93
C ASP A 59 15.19 1.24 -10.12
N GLU A 60 14.91 0.13 -9.41
CA GLU A 60 13.79 0.02 -8.47
C GLU A 60 13.69 1.19 -7.46
N PRO A 61 14.78 1.63 -6.79
CA PRO A 61 14.68 2.73 -5.83
C PRO A 61 14.40 4.08 -6.51
N GLN A 62 14.89 4.31 -7.73
CA GLN A 62 14.53 5.51 -8.49
C GLN A 62 13.08 5.47 -8.96
N GLY A 63 12.59 4.30 -9.39
CA GLY A 63 11.18 4.07 -9.71
C GLY A 63 10.28 4.42 -8.53
N PHE A 64 10.61 3.93 -7.34
CA PHE A 64 9.89 4.24 -6.11
C PHE A 64 9.85 5.74 -5.81
N GLN A 65 10.99 6.43 -5.86
CA GLN A 65 11.03 7.89 -5.64
C GLN A 65 10.23 8.67 -6.69
N ASN A 66 10.26 8.23 -7.95
CA ASN A 66 9.44 8.84 -9.01
C ASN A 66 7.95 8.62 -8.78
N LEU A 67 7.55 7.44 -8.30
CA LEU A 67 6.17 7.15 -7.91
C LEU A 67 5.73 7.99 -6.71
N GLN A 68 6.58 8.19 -5.70
CA GLN A 68 6.30 9.11 -4.58
C GLN A 68 6.08 10.54 -5.08
N LYS A 69 6.98 11.06 -5.94
CA LYS A 69 6.82 12.39 -6.55
C LYS A 69 5.54 12.48 -7.38
N ARG A 70 5.17 11.40 -8.08
CA ARG A 70 3.90 11.30 -8.81
C ARG A 70 2.70 11.37 -7.88
N LEU A 71 2.68 10.65 -6.76
CA LEU A 71 1.61 10.69 -5.76
C LEU A 71 1.38 12.12 -5.25
N ILE A 72 2.48 12.77 -4.85
CA ILE A 72 2.50 14.17 -4.39
C ILE A 72 1.92 15.11 -5.46
N LYS A 73 2.26 14.90 -6.73
CA LYS A 73 1.79 15.72 -7.86
C LYS A 73 0.35 15.41 -8.27
N SER A 74 -0.09 14.15 -8.15
CA SER A 74 -1.44 13.72 -8.50
C SER A 74 -2.47 14.04 -7.42
N TYR A 75 -2.02 14.24 -6.17
CA TYR A 75 -2.92 14.52 -5.06
C TYR A 75 -3.68 15.84 -5.26
N ARG A 76 -5.01 15.72 -5.35
CA ARG A 76 -5.94 16.85 -5.51
C ARG A 76 -6.90 16.87 -4.33
N ALA A 77 -6.54 17.62 -3.28
CA ALA A 77 -7.32 17.75 -2.04
C ALA A 77 -8.80 18.13 -2.27
N TYR A 78 -9.10 18.90 -3.31
CA TYR A 78 -10.47 19.33 -3.64
C TYR A 78 -11.36 18.21 -4.22
N LYS A 79 -10.75 17.15 -4.79
CA LYS A 79 -11.45 15.91 -5.19
C LYS A 79 -11.56 14.92 -4.03
N ASP A 80 -10.85 15.17 -2.93
CA ASP A 80 -10.84 14.30 -1.76
C ASP A 80 -12.00 14.63 -0.81
N LYS A 81 -13.21 14.60 -1.37
CA LYS A 81 -14.48 14.76 -0.65
C LYS A 81 -15.05 13.36 -0.42
N GLY A 82 -15.03 12.89 0.82
CA GLY A 82 -15.57 11.60 1.20
C GLY A 82 -15.29 11.31 2.66
N LYS A 83 -16.19 10.57 3.32
CA LYS A 83 -15.96 10.08 4.68
C LYS A 83 -14.94 8.94 4.66
N TYR A 84 -14.27 8.69 5.78
CA TYR A 84 -13.35 7.57 5.97
C TYR A 84 -13.93 6.23 5.45
N VAL A 85 -15.20 5.95 5.74
CA VAL A 85 -15.89 4.71 5.33
C VAL A 85 -15.90 4.52 3.80
N SER A 86 -16.16 5.59 3.04
CA SER A 86 -16.14 5.52 1.57
C SER A 86 -14.72 5.22 1.07
N LYS A 87 -13.71 5.93 1.58
CA LYS A 87 -12.31 5.73 1.20
C LYS A 87 -11.79 4.33 1.54
N LYS A 88 -12.16 3.80 2.71
CA LYS A 88 -11.83 2.43 3.12
C LYS A 88 -12.48 1.40 2.19
N ARG A 89 -13.73 1.63 1.76
CA ARG A 89 -14.41 0.77 0.78
C ARG A 89 -13.72 0.80 -0.57
N ASP A 90 -13.37 1.98 -1.08
CA ASP A 90 -12.59 2.13 -2.32
C ASP A 90 -11.23 1.41 -2.23
N MET A 91 -10.49 1.61 -1.13
CA MET A 91 -9.22 0.93 -0.86
C MET A 91 -9.39 -0.59 -0.86
N THR A 92 -10.44 -1.10 -0.20
CA THR A 92 -10.74 -2.54 -0.14
C THR A 92 -11.09 -3.08 -1.51
N SER A 93 -11.84 -2.34 -2.32
CA SER A 93 -12.17 -2.74 -3.69
C SER A 93 -10.92 -2.83 -4.56
N LYS A 94 -10.02 -1.84 -4.47
CA LYS A 94 -8.73 -1.84 -5.18
C LYS A 94 -7.79 -2.94 -4.71
N TYR A 95 -7.77 -3.23 -3.40
CA TYR A 95 -7.00 -4.33 -2.84
C TYR A 95 -7.46 -5.68 -3.41
N ASN A 96 -8.76 -5.93 -3.45
CA ASN A 96 -9.31 -7.16 -4.02
C ASN A 96 -9.01 -7.30 -5.52
N GLU A 97 -9.04 -6.19 -6.26
CA GLU A 97 -8.66 -6.15 -7.68
C GLU A 97 -7.19 -6.55 -7.87
N VAL A 98 -6.28 -5.94 -7.10
CA VAL A 98 -4.85 -6.27 -7.08
C VAL A 98 -4.61 -7.74 -6.72
N MET A 99 -5.28 -8.26 -5.69
CA MET A 99 -5.15 -9.67 -5.28
C MET A 99 -5.62 -10.64 -6.38
N ARG A 100 -6.74 -10.32 -7.03
CA ARG A 100 -7.26 -11.12 -8.14
C ARG A 100 -6.32 -11.10 -9.34
N ASP A 101 -5.69 -9.96 -9.61
CA ASP A 101 -4.72 -9.84 -10.70
C ASP A 101 -3.41 -10.57 -10.38
N LEU A 102 -2.92 -10.46 -9.14
CA LEU A 102 -1.74 -11.19 -8.65
C LEU A 102 -1.91 -12.72 -8.66
N ARG A 103 -3.15 -13.22 -8.56
CA ARG A 103 -3.44 -14.66 -8.67
C ARG A 103 -3.26 -15.21 -10.09
N LYS A 104 -3.22 -14.35 -11.12
CA LYS A 104 -3.02 -14.80 -12.51
C LYS A 104 -1.55 -15.18 -12.73
N THR A 105 -1.31 -16.45 -13.06
CA THR A 105 0.04 -17.04 -13.22
C THR A 105 0.67 -16.79 -14.59
N ALA A 106 -0.13 -16.60 -15.64
CA ALA A 106 0.36 -16.17 -16.95
C ALA A 106 0.37 -14.64 -17.00
N ARG A 107 1.55 -14.01 -17.03
CA ARG A 107 1.73 -12.56 -17.12
C ARG A 107 2.36 -12.16 -18.45
N THR A 108 1.60 -11.46 -19.28
CA THR A 108 2.17 -10.69 -20.40
C THR A 108 2.75 -9.37 -19.92
N GLU A 109 3.57 -8.72 -20.74
CA GLU A 109 4.17 -7.42 -20.40
C GLU A 109 3.09 -6.35 -20.12
N GLU A 110 2.02 -6.35 -20.90
CA GLU A 110 0.85 -5.49 -20.69
C GLU A 110 0.17 -5.74 -19.34
N GLN A 111 0.04 -7.01 -18.94
CA GLN A 111 -0.52 -7.36 -17.64
C GLN A 111 0.38 -6.91 -16.49
N SER A 112 1.70 -7.00 -16.64
CA SER A 112 2.62 -6.47 -15.63
C SER A 112 2.46 -4.95 -15.45
N ILE A 113 2.34 -4.21 -16.55
CA ILE A 113 2.08 -2.76 -16.53
C ILE A 113 0.71 -2.46 -15.91
N ALA A 114 -0.31 -3.28 -16.19
CA ALA A 114 -1.63 -3.15 -15.58
C ALA A 114 -1.57 -3.39 -14.07
N THR A 115 -0.92 -4.47 -13.59
CA THR A 115 -0.71 -4.72 -12.16
C THR A 115 0.02 -3.53 -11.52
N ALA A 116 1.06 -3.00 -12.17
CA ALA A 116 1.81 -1.85 -11.66
C ALA A 116 0.92 -0.62 -11.43
N LYS A 117 0.01 -0.34 -12.37
CA LYS A 117 -0.97 0.74 -12.23
C LYS A 117 -1.95 0.48 -11.09
N MET A 118 -2.48 -0.74 -10.97
CA MET A 118 -3.40 -1.10 -9.88
C MET A 118 -2.74 -0.97 -8.51
N LEU A 119 -1.47 -1.38 -8.38
CA LEU A 119 -0.68 -1.23 -7.16
C LEU A 119 -0.42 0.24 -6.82
N TYR A 120 -0.12 1.07 -7.81
CA TYR A 120 0.03 2.52 -7.62
C TYR A 120 -1.28 3.17 -7.12
N GLU A 121 -2.42 2.78 -7.70
CA GLU A 121 -3.73 3.27 -7.25
C GLU A 121 -4.07 2.79 -5.83
N LEU A 122 -3.74 1.53 -5.50
CA LEU A 122 -3.91 1.01 -4.15
C LEU A 122 -3.08 1.80 -3.13
N ALA A 123 -1.83 2.12 -3.46
CA ALA A 123 -0.98 2.95 -2.62
C ALA A 123 -1.56 4.36 -2.43
N ASP A 124 -2.08 5.00 -3.47
CA ASP A 124 -2.77 6.30 -3.35
C ASP A 124 -3.99 6.20 -2.43
N CYS A 125 -4.86 5.20 -2.63
CA CYS A 125 -6.02 4.95 -1.80
C CYS A 125 -5.65 4.70 -0.33
N ALA A 126 -4.58 3.94 -0.07
CA ALA A 126 -4.10 3.66 1.28
C ALA A 126 -3.63 4.94 1.99
N VAL A 127 -2.83 5.77 1.32
CA VAL A 127 -2.36 7.07 1.87
C VAL A 127 -3.55 8.01 2.11
N ARG A 128 -4.52 8.08 1.19
CA ARG A 128 -5.71 8.93 1.35
C ARG A 128 -6.62 8.47 2.48
N THR A 129 -6.68 7.16 2.72
CA THR A 129 -7.42 6.57 3.85
C THR A 129 -6.72 6.90 5.16
N ALA A 130 -5.40 6.74 5.25
CA ALA A 130 -4.60 7.10 6.41
C ALA A 130 -4.69 8.59 6.76
N VAL A 131 -4.65 9.47 5.75
CA VAL A 131 -4.80 10.93 5.93
C VAL A 131 -6.18 11.31 6.43
N GLU A 132 -7.24 10.66 5.93
CA GLU A 132 -8.59 10.92 6.42
C GLU A 132 -8.74 10.40 7.84
N GLU A 133 -8.22 9.21 8.13
CA GLU A 133 -8.21 8.62 9.46
C GLU A 133 -7.52 9.55 10.47
N ALA A 134 -6.33 10.07 10.15
CA ALA A 134 -5.61 11.05 10.98
C ALA A 134 -6.27 12.45 11.02
N CYS A 135 -7.20 12.73 10.11
CA CYS A 135 -7.98 13.96 10.10
C CYS A 135 -9.29 13.83 10.90
N ASP A 136 -9.86 12.62 10.97
CA ASP A 136 -11.04 12.26 11.74
C ASP A 136 -10.69 11.87 13.20
N LYS A 137 -9.58 11.16 13.43
CA LYS A 137 -9.09 10.74 14.76
C LYS A 137 -7.88 11.60 15.21
N PRO A 138 -7.83 12.06 16.47
CA PRO A 138 -6.60 12.55 17.08
C PRO A 138 -5.70 11.37 17.51
N ALA A 139 -4.63 11.13 16.75
CA ALA A 139 -3.33 10.56 17.12
C ALA A 139 -3.12 9.27 17.98
N GLU A 140 -4.11 8.54 18.52
CA GLU A 140 -3.81 7.53 19.57
C GLU A 140 -3.80 6.01 19.21
N GLU A 141 -3.93 5.57 17.96
CA GLU A 141 -3.95 4.10 17.66
C GLU A 141 -2.99 3.69 16.53
N GLN A 142 -1.70 4.04 16.63
CA GLN A 142 -0.65 3.48 15.76
C GLN A 142 0.47 2.79 16.56
N THR A 143 0.07 2.05 17.58
CA THR A 143 0.86 1.08 18.36
C THR A 143 -0.17 0.03 18.72
N GLU A 144 -0.09 -1.25 18.38
CA GLU A 144 0.99 -2.20 18.59
C GLU A 144 0.42 -3.52 18.02
N ALA A 145 1.15 -4.23 17.17
CA ALA A 145 0.82 -5.62 16.82
C ALA A 145 2.07 -6.24 16.21
N GLU A 146 3.12 -6.26 17.03
CA GLU A 146 4.31 -7.05 16.80
C GLU A 146 4.23 -8.23 17.76
N GLU A 147 3.41 -9.23 17.43
CA GLU A 147 3.48 -10.56 18.03
C GLU A 147 3.29 -11.59 16.90
N GLU A 148 4.38 -11.84 16.18
CA GLU A 148 4.55 -13.06 15.39
C GLU A 148 4.79 -14.22 16.37
N ASP A 149 3.73 -14.88 16.84
CA ASP A 149 3.85 -16.24 17.37
C ASP A 149 3.76 -17.22 16.18
N ILE A 150 4.92 -17.43 15.54
CA ILE A 150 5.10 -18.50 14.57
C ILE A 150 5.42 -19.75 15.40
N GLU A 151 4.37 -20.45 15.84
CA GLU A 151 4.52 -21.75 16.50
C GLU A 151 5.06 -22.76 15.47
N LEU A 152 6.39 -22.85 15.43
CA LEU A 152 7.16 -23.74 14.58
C LEU A 152 6.90 -25.17 15.06
N SER A 153 6.04 -25.91 14.37
CA SER A 153 5.85 -27.33 14.63
C SER A 153 7.15 -28.09 14.35
N PRO A 154 7.75 -28.82 15.31
CA PRO A 154 8.81 -29.78 14.99
C PRO A 154 8.16 -31.13 14.75
N GLN A 155 8.20 -31.57 13.49
CA GLN A 155 7.99 -32.95 13.11
C GLN A 155 9.26 -33.76 13.45
N ALA A 156 9.14 -34.74 14.35
CA ALA A 156 10.04 -35.90 14.49
C ALA A 156 9.19 -37.01 15.15
N GLY A 157 9.03 -38.24 14.64
CA GLY A 157 9.90 -39.02 13.78
C GLY A 157 10.66 -40.05 14.62
N PHE A 158 10.11 -41.27 14.70
CA PHE A 158 10.73 -42.58 14.98
C PHE A 158 11.67 -42.76 16.19
N GLY A 159 11.37 -43.80 16.98
CA GLY A 159 12.21 -44.41 18.01
C GLY A 159 11.42 -45.43 18.82
#